data_AF-A0AB39TVU7-F1
#
_entry.id   AF-A0AB39TVU7-F1
#
_cell.length_a   1.000
_cell.length_b   1.000
_cell.length_c   1.000
_cell.angle_alpha   90.00
_cell.angle_beta   90.00
_cell.angle_gamma   90.00
#
_symmetry.space_group_name_H-M   'P 1'
#
loop_
_entity.id
_entity.type
_entity.pdbx_description
1 polymer ?
#
loop_
_entity_poly.entity_id
_entity_poly.type
_entity_poly.pdbx_seq_one_letter_code
_entity_poly.pdbx_strand_id
1 'polypeptide(L)'
;MDTRRPCPCCGHLVFDVQDGWPGSHVICPICFWEDDALQFRWPFMPGGANRVSLVEAQQNFQEFGACDQRGRLFVRPPTADEPSDAGWRPIDLATDFFEDWESERHRPWPDDRSALCWWLPSFWGITKEPESAVGRRVVIDVAPVHSERALHAVLKRELDFPAFYGMNWDAFWDAITGLVEMPDDLRFVHWAELELRVPSAAAELRRQLARYSSVAHNFNVVYDQ
;
A
#
# COMPACT_ATOMS: atom_id res chain seq x y z
N MET A 1 -0.62 28.55 22.05
CA MET A 1 -1.21 27.29 21.55
C MET A 1 -0.16 26.22 21.74
N ASP A 2 -0.53 25.00 22.13
CA ASP A 2 0.43 23.92 22.31
C ASP A 2 1.00 23.52 20.94
N THR A 3 2.29 23.78 20.74
CA THR A 3 3.03 23.49 19.51
C THR A 3 3.64 22.10 19.52
N ARG A 4 3.58 21.40 20.66
CA ARG A 4 4.27 20.12 20.79
C ARG A 4 3.56 19.01 20.08
N ARG A 5 4.36 18.05 19.62
CA ARG A 5 3.92 16.93 18.81
C ARG A 5 4.56 15.62 19.30
N PRO A 6 3.81 14.51 19.21
CA PRO A 6 4.29 13.24 19.70
C PRO A 6 5.40 12.70 18.81
N CYS A 7 6.36 12.03 19.44
CA CYS A 7 7.28 11.17 18.71
C CYS A 7 6.50 9.99 18.08
N PRO A 8 6.68 9.70 16.78
CA PRO A 8 5.97 8.60 16.13
C PRO A 8 6.31 7.23 16.72
N CYS A 9 7.49 7.08 17.34
CA CYS A 9 7.93 5.83 17.95
C CYS A 9 7.36 5.63 19.36
N CYS A 10 7.39 6.65 20.24
CA CYS A 10 7.05 6.48 21.65
C CYS A 10 5.81 7.26 22.14
N GLY A 11 5.21 8.09 21.30
CA GLY A 11 3.99 8.85 21.62
C GLY A 11 4.15 10.04 22.56
N HIS A 12 5.34 10.29 23.10
CA HIS A 12 5.57 11.42 24.03
C HIS A 12 5.71 12.74 23.28
N LEU A 13 5.14 13.81 23.83
CA LEU A 13 5.19 15.16 23.28
C LEU A 13 6.59 15.78 23.45
N VAL A 14 7.46 15.59 22.45
CA VAL A 14 8.87 16.02 22.50
C VAL A 14 9.31 16.91 21.35
N PHE A 15 8.53 16.96 20.25
CA PHE A 15 8.88 17.75 19.07
C PHE A 15 8.06 19.03 19.03
N ASP A 16 8.60 20.09 18.43
CA ASP A 16 7.84 21.30 18.12
C ASP A 16 7.40 21.28 16.64
N VAL A 17 6.13 21.60 16.38
CA VAL A 17 5.60 21.71 15.01
C VAL A 17 6.37 22.75 14.17
N GLN A 18 6.95 23.77 14.79
CA GLN A 18 7.71 24.82 14.11
C GLN A 18 9.02 24.32 13.52
N ASP A 19 9.56 23.21 14.03
CA ASP A 19 10.77 22.57 13.52
C ASP A 19 10.52 21.72 12.26
N GLY A 20 9.27 21.73 11.74
CA GLY A 20 8.91 21.01 10.52
C GLY A 20 8.39 19.59 10.76
N TRP A 21 7.87 19.31 11.96
CA TRP A 21 7.28 18.01 12.29
C TRP A 21 6.04 17.68 11.42
N PRO A 22 5.88 16.42 10.98
CA PRO A 22 6.87 15.33 11.00
C PRO A 22 7.96 15.53 9.94
N GLY A 23 9.17 15.07 10.27
CA GLY A 23 10.37 15.21 9.43
C GLY A 23 11.28 16.35 9.82
N SER A 24 11.32 16.72 11.10
CA SER A 24 12.21 17.75 11.65
C SER A 24 13.68 17.31 11.76
N HIS A 25 13.98 16.02 11.60
CA HIS A 25 15.28 15.38 11.85
C HIS A 25 15.77 15.50 13.30
N VAL A 26 14.90 15.91 14.23
CA VAL A 26 15.23 15.96 15.66
C VAL A 26 15.16 14.54 16.24
N ILE A 27 16.13 14.20 17.08
CA ILE A 27 16.19 12.90 17.76
C ILE A 27 15.39 12.99 19.06
N CYS A 28 14.41 12.09 19.23
CA CYS A 28 13.63 11.96 20.45
C CYS A 28 14.55 11.54 21.63
N PRO A 29 14.64 12.32 22.72
CA PRO A 29 15.49 11.96 23.86
C PRO A 29 14.96 10.79 24.69
N ILE A 30 13.70 10.39 24.47
CA ILE A 30 13.03 9.33 25.23
C ILE A 30 13.25 7.96 24.60
N CYS A 31 13.17 7.85 23.27
CA CYS A 31 13.33 6.58 22.57
C CYS A 31 14.50 6.57 21.57
N PHE A 32 15.17 7.69 21.34
CA PHE A 32 16.27 7.83 20.38
C PHE A 32 15.89 7.69 18.90
N TRP A 33 14.59 7.76 18.56
CA TRP A 33 14.12 7.84 17.18
C TRP A 33 14.40 9.22 16.57
N GLU A 34 15.00 9.28 15.38
CA GLU A 34 15.13 10.51 14.58
C GLU A 34 13.86 10.75 13.76
N ASP A 35 13.27 11.94 13.89
CA ASP A 35 12.04 12.33 13.19
C ASP A 35 12.27 12.48 11.68
N ASP A 36 12.07 11.39 10.94
CA ASP A 36 12.25 11.32 9.49
C ASP A 36 10.92 11.21 8.74
N ALA A 37 10.70 12.08 7.75
CA ALA A 37 9.45 12.11 7.00
C ALA A 37 9.22 10.86 6.13
N LEU A 38 10.28 10.23 5.62
CA LEU A 38 10.16 9.06 4.75
C LEU A 38 9.72 7.85 5.58
N GLN A 39 10.39 7.58 6.70
CA GLN A 39 10.03 6.51 7.62
C GLN A 39 8.72 6.80 8.38
N PHE A 40 8.33 8.07 8.51
CA PHE A 40 6.99 8.42 9.00
C PHE A 40 5.88 8.04 8.01
N ARG A 41 6.11 8.29 6.71
CA ARG A 41 5.17 7.93 5.64
C ARG A 41 5.14 6.43 5.36
N TRP A 42 6.31 5.80 5.42
CA TRP A 42 6.53 4.39 5.09
C TRP A 42 7.12 3.68 6.31
N PRO A 43 6.29 3.31 7.29
CA PRO A 43 6.76 2.83 8.58
C PRO A 43 7.41 1.45 8.53
N PHE A 44 7.30 0.74 7.40
CA PHE A 44 7.96 -0.53 7.13
C PHE A 44 9.34 -0.36 6.47
N MET A 45 9.71 0.84 6.01
CA MET A 45 10.99 1.09 5.36
C MET A 45 12.13 0.92 6.40
N PRO A 46 13.02 -0.07 6.22
CA PRO A 46 14.20 -0.21 7.07
C PRO A 46 15.33 0.69 6.56
N GLY A 47 16.21 1.11 7.45
CA GLY A 47 17.30 2.02 7.11
C GLY A 47 16.84 3.44 6.77
N GLY A 48 17.79 4.31 6.45
CA GLY A 48 17.56 5.76 6.33
C GLY A 48 18.16 6.51 7.52
N ALA A 49 17.42 7.46 8.08
CA ALA A 49 17.82 8.18 9.29
C ALA A 49 17.92 7.23 10.50
N ASN A 50 17.01 6.27 10.59
CA ASN A 50 17.00 5.26 11.64
C ASN A 50 17.47 3.90 11.12
N ARG A 51 18.06 3.09 12.01
CA ARG A 51 18.59 1.76 11.66
C ARG A 51 17.51 0.72 11.39
N VAL A 52 16.40 0.82 12.10
CA VAL A 52 15.24 -0.07 12.03
C VAL A 52 14.05 0.69 11.45
N SER A 53 13.03 -0.04 11.01
CA SER A 53 11.76 0.54 10.58
C SER A 53 11.00 1.16 11.77
N LEU A 54 10.02 2.03 11.49
CA LEU A 54 9.21 2.68 12.54
C LEU A 54 8.34 1.66 13.30
N VAL A 55 7.82 0.65 12.60
CA VAL A 55 7.07 -0.46 13.23
C VAL A 55 7.96 -1.22 14.21
N GLU A 56 9.17 -1.59 13.80
CA GLU A 56 10.13 -2.25 14.69
C GLU A 56 10.54 -1.34 15.85
N ALA A 57 10.74 -0.04 15.60
CA ALA A 57 11.08 0.92 16.65
C ALA A 57 9.99 1.05 17.72
N GLN A 58 8.71 1.03 17.34
CA GLN A 58 7.60 1.04 18.30
C GLN A 58 7.58 -0.22 19.16
N GLN A 59 7.83 -1.39 18.57
CA GLN A 59 7.92 -2.66 19.30
C GLN A 59 9.11 -2.65 20.27
N ASN A 60 10.28 -2.23 19.79
CA ASN A 60 11.50 -2.09 20.58
C ASN A 60 11.31 -1.14 21.78
N PHE A 61 10.61 -0.02 21.58
CA PHE A 61 10.33 0.90 22.67
C PHE A 61 9.44 0.27 23.75
N GLN A 62 8.42 -0.49 23.34
CA GLN A 62 7.57 -1.23 24.28
C GLN A 62 8.34 -2.31 25.05
N GLU A 63 9.30 -2.98 24.40
CA GLU A 63 10.06 -4.06 25.00
C GLU A 63 11.18 -3.56 25.94
N PHE A 64 11.94 -2.55 25.52
CA PHE A 64 13.14 -2.12 26.25
C PHE A 64 13.38 -0.60 26.32
N GLY A 65 12.41 0.23 25.91
CA GLY A 65 12.43 1.68 26.14
C GLY A 65 13.32 2.48 25.18
N ALA A 66 13.72 1.92 24.03
CA ALA A 66 14.44 2.64 22.97
C ALA A 66 14.02 2.12 21.59
N CYS A 67 14.24 2.89 20.53
CA CYS A 67 13.90 2.52 19.15
C CYS A 67 14.77 1.38 18.62
N ASP A 68 16.00 1.23 19.12
CA ASP A 68 16.88 0.10 18.85
C ASP A 68 17.84 -0.17 20.04
N GLN A 69 18.58 -1.28 19.97
CA GLN A 69 19.50 -1.69 21.04
C GLN A 69 20.61 -0.66 21.32
N ARG A 70 21.05 0.11 20.31
CA ARG A 70 22.11 1.12 20.47
C ARG A 70 21.56 2.38 21.13
N GLY A 71 20.33 2.76 20.79
CA GLY A 71 19.62 3.93 21.33
C GLY A 71 19.48 3.88 22.85
N ARG A 72 19.47 2.69 23.45
CA ARG A 72 19.45 2.49 24.91
C ARG A 72 20.55 3.25 25.67
N LEU A 73 21.67 3.55 25.01
CA LEU A 73 22.78 4.31 25.60
C LEU A 73 22.52 5.82 25.68
N PHE A 74 21.50 6.32 24.98
CA PHE A 74 21.25 7.74 24.75
C PHE A 74 19.83 8.19 25.16
N VAL A 75 19.01 7.28 25.70
CA VAL A 75 17.66 7.59 26.17
C VAL A 75 17.64 8.08 27.62
N ARG A 76 16.60 8.84 27.96
CA ARG A 76 16.23 9.21 29.33
C ARG A 76 14.73 9.00 29.55
N PRO A 77 14.25 8.88 30.80
CA PRO A 77 12.82 8.91 31.06
C PRO A 77 12.18 10.24 30.63
N PRO A 78 10.88 10.23 30.29
CA PRO A 78 10.11 11.45 30.04
C PRO A 78 10.08 12.34 31.29
N THR A 79 10.09 13.65 31.09
CA THR A 79 9.83 14.61 32.17
C THR A 79 8.33 14.86 32.34
N ALA A 80 7.94 15.53 33.43
CA ALA A 80 6.53 15.81 33.71
C ALA A 80 5.86 16.70 32.64
N ASP A 81 6.65 17.51 31.95
CA ASP A 81 6.19 18.30 30.82
C ASP A 81 6.15 17.51 29.52
N GLU A 82 6.69 16.30 29.40
CA GLU A 82 6.63 15.49 28.16
C GLU A 82 5.62 14.34 28.30
N PRO A 83 4.31 14.60 28.50
CA PRO A 83 3.34 13.51 28.62
C PRO A 83 3.20 12.77 27.30
N SER A 84 2.68 11.55 27.37
CA SER A 84 2.18 10.86 26.18
C SER A 84 0.98 11.61 25.60
N ASP A 85 0.92 11.73 24.28
CA ASP A 85 -0.25 12.24 23.58
C ASP A 85 -1.43 11.27 23.76
N ALA A 86 -2.60 11.80 24.14
CA ALA A 86 -3.77 10.99 24.47
C ALA A 86 -4.42 10.33 23.25
N GLY A 87 -4.19 10.85 22.05
CA GLY A 87 -4.66 10.29 20.79
C GLY A 87 -3.67 9.33 20.16
N TRP A 88 -2.37 9.45 20.46
CA TRP A 88 -1.34 8.59 19.89
C TRP A 88 -1.53 7.12 20.29
N ARG A 89 -1.35 6.25 19.29
CA ARG A 89 -1.30 4.80 19.47
C ARG A 89 -0.22 4.19 18.58
N PRO A 90 0.33 3.02 18.94
CA PRO A 90 1.16 2.24 18.03
C PRO A 90 0.42 1.91 16.73
N ILE A 91 1.19 1.61 15.70
CA ILE A 91 0.68 1.12 14.43
C ILE A 91 0.00 -0.23 14.65
N ASP A 92 -1.24 -0.34 14.18
CA ASP A 92 -1.99 -1.57 14.15
C ASP A 92 -1.95 -2.15 12.73
N LEU A 93 -1.16 -3.21 12.55
CA LEU A 93 -0.97 -3.86 11.26
C LEU A 93 -2.26 -4.48 10.69
N ALA A 94 -3.31 -4.64 11.50
CA ALA A 94 -4.59 -5.16 11.04
C ALA A 94 -5.53 -4.07 10.50
N THR A 95 -5.32 -2.80 10.86
CA THR A 95 -6.26 -1.71 10.55
C THR A 95 -5.62 -0.50 9.87
N ASP A 96 -4.32 -0.30 10.05
CA ASP A 96 -3.58 0.80 9.42
C ASP A 96 -3.00 0.38 8.07
N PHE A 97 -3.41 1.09 7.02
CA PHE A 97 -2.91 0.88 5.66
C PHE A 97 -1.87 1.95 5.29
N PHE A 98 -0.65 1.51 4.99
CA PHE A 98 0.42 2.36 4.50
C PHE A 98 0.75 2.03 3.05
N GLU A 99 1.21 3.02 2.30
CA GLU A 99 1.76 2.77 0.96
C GLU A 99 3.00 1.88 1.08
N ASP A 100 3.21 1.03 0.07
CA ASP A 100 4.49 0.37 -0.11
C ASP A 100 5.52 1.39 -0.63
N TRP A 101 6.70 1.43 -0.01
CA TRP A 101 7.78 2.34 -0.38
C TRP A 101 8.56 1.88 -1.61
N GLU A 102 8.48 0.60 -1.98
CA GLU A 102 9.10 0.07 -3.20
C GLU A 102 8.23 0.30 -4.45
N SER A 103 6.97 0.74 -4.27
CA SER A 103 6.04 1.01 -5.36
C SER A 103 6.49 2.20 -6.23
N GLU A 104 6.38 2.07 -7.55
CA GLU A 104 6.62 3.20 -8.48
C GLU A 104 5.48 4.23 -8.48
N ARG A 105 4.36 3.95 -7.80
CA ARG A 105 3.15 4.79 -7.76
C ARG A 105 2.84 5.21 -6.32
N HIS A 106 3.37 6.35 -5.90
CA HIS A 106 3.00 6.99 -4.63
C HIS A 106 2.07 8.18 -4.83
N ARG A 107 1.21 8.45 -3.85
CA ARG A 107 0.46 9.71 -3.77
C ARG A 107 1.42 10.91 -3.71
N PRO A 108 1.02 12.10 -4.16
CA PRO A 108 1.76 13.32 -3.85
C PRO A 108 1.91 13.50 -2.33
N TRP A 109 2.97 14.18 -1.89
CA TRP A 109 3.10 14.57 -0.48
C TRP A 109 1.94 15.50 -0.10
N PRO A 110 1.30 15.32 1.07
CA PRO A 110 0.27 16.24 1.53
C PRO A 110 0.89 17.59 1.92
N ASP A 111 0.15 18.68 1.68
CA ASP A 111 0.54 20.03 2.11
C ASP A 111 0.62 20.12 3.65
N ASP A 112 -0.34 19.50 4.33
CA ASP A 112 -0.31 19.28 5.77
C ASP A 112 0.13 17.85 6.09
N ARG A 113 1.36 17.73 6.58
CA ARG A 113 1.95 16.43 6.96
C ARG A 113 1.27 15.76 8.16
N SER A 114 0.43 16.48 8.92
CA SER A 114 -0.41 15.86 9.95
C SER A 114 -1.41 14.84 9.38
N ALA A 115 -1.70 14.90 8.08
CA ALA A 115 -2.49 13.91 7.36
C ALA A 115 -1.83 12.51 7.31
N LEU A 116 -0.54 12.40 7.67
CA LEU A 116 0.19 11.13 7.76
C LEU A 116 0.11 10.49 9.16
N CYS A 117 -0.49 11.14 10.15
CA CYS A 117 -0.55 10.63 11.52
C CYS A 117 -1.63 9.54 11.66
N TRP A 118 -1.25 8.26 11.64
CA TRP A 118 -2.16 7.09 11.66
C TRP A 118 -3.13 7.00 12.85
N TRP A 119 -2.80 7.69 13.94
CA TRP A 119 -3.65 7.75 15.12
C TRP A 119 -4.74 8.84 15.03
N LEU A 120 -4.72 9.70 14.02
CA LEU A 120 -5.74 10.72 13.81
C LEU A 120 -6.84 10.22 12.85
N PRO A 121 -8.11 10.65 13.04
CA PRO A 121 -9.19 10.34 12.10
C PRO A 121 -8.94 10.87 10.67
N SER A 122 -8.08 11.88 10.56
CA SER A 122 -7.65 12.47 9.29
C SER A 122 -6.53 11.69 8.61
N PHE A 123 -6.00 10.62 9.21
CA PHE A 123 -4.96 9.79 8.61
C PHE A 123 -5.42 9.32 7.24
N TRP A 124 -4.83 9.91 6.21
CA TRP A 124 -5.25 9.67 4.83
C TRP A 124 -6.76 9.61 4.62
N GLY A 125 -7.49 10.49 5.33
CA GLY A 125 -8.93 10.76 5.19
C GLY A 125 -9.82 9.52 5.05
N ILE A 126 -10.36 9.00 6.14
CA ILE A 126 -11.37 7.93 6.03
C ILE A 126 -12.71 8.52 5.59
N THR A 127 -13.01 8.44 4.29
CA THR A 127 -14.21 7.80 3.68
C THR A 127 -14.18 7.98 2.16
N LYS A 128 -13.14 7.44 1.55
CA LYS A 128 -13.21 6.69 0.29
C LYS A 128 -11.82 6.09 0.08
N GLU A 129 -11.71 4.77 0.22
CA GLU A 129 -10.91 4.01 -0.75
C GLU A 129 -11.21 4.57 -2.16
N PRO A 130 -10.30 4.52 -3.15
CA PRO A 130 -10.78 4.60 -4.52
C PRO A 130 -11.86 3.51 -4.66
N GLU A 131 -13.11 3.96 -4.69
CA GLU A 131 -14.37 3.22 -4.60
C GLU A 131 -14.27 1.69 -4.60
N SER A 132 -14.39 1.03 -3.44
CA SER A 132 -15.01 -0.30 -3.37
C SER A 132 -16.53 -0.17 -3.17
N ALA A 133 -17.25 0.32 -4.19
CA ALA A 133 -18.71 0.21 -4.26
C ALA A 133 -19.33 0.52 -5.64
N VAL A 134 -18.55 0.51 -6.71
CA VAL A 134 -19.06 0.11 -8.03
C VAL A 134 -18.05 -0.90 -8.51
N GLY A 135 -18.51 -2.09 -8.89
CA GLY A 135 -17.60 -3.13 -9.30
C GLY A 135 -16.52 -2.60 -10.25
N ARG A 136 -15.25 -2.82 -9.90
CA ARG A 136 -14.12 -2.27 -10.65
C ARG A 136 -14.27 -2.76 -12.08
N ARG A 137 -14.66 -1.86 -12.99
CA ARG A 137 -14.92 -2.22 -14.38
C ARG A 137 -13.65 -2.00 -15.18
N VAL A 138 -13.11 -3.09 -15.74
CA VAL A 138 -11.98 -3.03 -16.65
C VAL A 138 -12.46 -3.35 -18.06
N VAL A 139 -12.13 -2.47 -19.00
CA VAL A 139 -12.40 -2.68 -20.43
C VAL A 139 -11.08 -2.94 -21.13
N ILE A 140 -10.93 -4.14 -21.69
CA ILE A 140 -9.73 -4.57 -22.40
C ILE A 140 -10.01 -4.50 -23.90
N ASP A 141 -9.29 -3.60 -24.58
CA ASP A 141 -9.29 -3.55 -26.04
C ASP A 141 -8.34 -4.59 -26.62
N VAL A 142 -8.92 -5.59 -27.30
CA VAL A 142 -8.17 -6.66 -27.97
C VAL A 142 -8.01 -6.42 -29.47
N ALA A 143 -8.36 -5.22 -29.98
CA ALA A 143 -8.05 -4.80 -31.35
C ALA A 143 -6.57 -4.94 -31.74
N PRO A 144 -5.55 -4.68 -30.90
CA PRO A 144 -4.15 -4.82 -31.31
C PRO A 144 -3.60 -6.26 -31.19
N VAL A 145 -4.40 -7.24 -30.77
CA VAL A 145 -3.91 -8.59 -30.46
C VAL A 145 -3.88 -9.47 -31.72
N HIS A 146 -2.68 -9.94 -32.06
CA HIS A 146 -2.44 -10.83 -33.22
C HIS A 146 -1.73 -12.15 -32.87
N SER A 147 -1.49 -12.41 -31.59
CA SER A 147 -0.90 -13.67 -31.10
C SER A 147 -1.27 -13.92 -29.64
N GLU A 148 -1.16 -15.16 -29.17
CA GLU A 148 -1.34 -15.51 -27.75
C GLU A 148 -0.40 -14.71 -26.84
N ARG A 149 0.86 -14.52 -27.25
CA ARG A 149 1.82 -13.71 -26.49
C ARG A 149 1.40 -12.23 -26.40
N ALA A 150 0.85 -11.68 -27.49
CA ALA A 150 0.30 -10.32 -27.47
C ALA A 150 -0.94 -10.23 -26.56
N LEU A 151 -1.77 -11.29 -26.51
CA LEU A 151 -2.91 -11.36 -25.60
C LEU A 151 -2.44 -11.33 -24.14
N HIS A 152 -1.47 -12.17 -23.77
CA HIS A 152 -0.89 -12.17 -22.43
C HIS A 152 -0.23 -10.83 -22.06
N ALA A 153 0.41 -10.14 -23.01
CA ALA A 153 0.99 -8.83 -22.77
C ALA A 153 -0.09 -7.76 -22.48
N VAL A 154 -1.22 -7.81 -23.21
CA VAL A 154 -2.37 -6.93 -22.94
C VAL A 154 -2.99 -7.26 -21.58
N LEU A 155 -3.26 -8.54 -21.28
CA LEU A 155 -3.81 -8.97 -19.99
C LEU A 155 -2.91 -8.53 -18.82
N LYS A 156 -1.59 -8.74 -18.93
CA LYS A 156 -0.61 -8.30 -17.93
C LYS A 156 -0.71 -6.81 -17.63
N ARG A 157 -0.81 -5.98 -18.68
CA ARG A 157 -0.86 -4.53 -18.55
C ARG A 157 -2.19 -4.06 -17.97
N GLU A 158 -3.31 -4.57 -18.47
CA GLU A 158 -4.65 -4.08 -18.11
C GLU A 158 -5.13 -4.61 -16.75
N LEU A 159 -4.68 -5.81 -16.35
CA LEU A 159 -5.02 -6.44 -15.06
C LEU A 159 -3.90 -6.31 -14.02
N ASP A 160 -2.86 -5.53 -14.33
CA ASP A 160 -1.74 -5.21 -13.43
C ASP A 160 -1.04 -6.46 -12.88
N PHE A 161 -0.81 -7.48 -13.72
CA PHE A 161 -0.14 -8.70 -13.28
C PHE A 161 1.34 -8.45 -12.92
N PRO A 162 1.90 -9.19 -11.95
CA PRO A 162 3.26 -8.99 -11.47
C PRO A 162 4.33 -9.04 -12.58
N ALA A 163 5.48 -8.39 -12.32
CA ALA A 163 6.61 -8.37 -13.25
C ALA A 163 7.05 -9.79 -13.70
N PHE A 164 6.97 -10.77 -12.80
CA PHE A 164 7.31 -12.18 -13.03
C PHE A 164 6.20 -13.01 -13.71
N TYR A 165 5.09 -12.41 -14.13
CA TYR A 165 4.03 -13.10 -14.86
C TYR A 165 4.55 -13.85 -16.10
N GLY A 166 4.40 -15.17 -16.10
CA GLY A 166 5.01 -16.10 -17.07
C GLY A 166 4.42 -16.09 -18.49
N MET A 167 3.43 -15.23 -18.78
CA MET A 167 2.81 -15.07 -20.10
C MET A 167 2.36 -16.39 -20.77
N ASN A 168 1.77 -17.26 -19.95
CA ASN A 168 1.16 -18.51 -20.38
C ASN A 168 -0.13 -18.76 -19.55
N TRP A 169 -0.86 -19.81 -19.92
CA TRP A 169 -2.18 -20.10 -19.36
C TRP A 169 -2.17 -20.59 -17.91
N ASP A 170 -1.13 -21.28 -17.46
CA ASP A 170 -0.99 -21.67 -16.06
C ASP A 170 -0.71 -20.44 -15.19
N ALA A 171 0.22 -19.59 -15.65
CA ALA A 171 0.51 -18.31 -14.99
C ALA A 171 -0.71 -17.37 -14.97
N PHE A 172 -1.56 -17.40 -15.99
CA PHE A 172 -2.81 -16.64 -16.01
C PHE A 172 -3.75 -17.11 -14.90
N TRP A 173 -3.92 -18.42 -14.75
CA TRP A 173 -4.74 -18.99 -13.68
C TRP A 173 -4.23 -18.60 -12.29
N ASP A 174 -2.93 -18.76 -12.05
CA ASP A 174 -2.31 -18.38 -10.77
C ASP A 174 -2.50 -16.89 -10.49
N ALA A 175 -2.37 -16.04 -11.52
CA ALA A 175 -2.52 -14.61 -11.38
C ALA A 175 -3.92 -14.22 -10.92
N ILE A 176 -4.95 -14.65 -11.64
CA ILE A 176 -6.34 -14.27 -11.36
C ILE A 176 -6.89 -14.89 -10.07
N THR A 177 -6.28 -15.97 -9.56
CA THR A 177 -6.76 -16.66 -8.35
C THR A 177 -6.00 -16.30 -7.07
N GLY A 178 -4.80 -15.73 -7.16
CA GLY A 178 -4.02 -15.47 -5.95
C GLY A 178 -2.90 -14.43 -6.05
N LEU A 179 -2.66 -13.80 -7.21
CA LEU A 179 -1.60 -12.79 -7.33
C LEU A 179 -2.12 -11.37 -7.58
N VAL A 180 -3.34 -11.22 -8.09
CA VAL A 180 -3.97 -9.91 -8.28
C VAL A 180 -5.41 -9.90 -7.78
N GLU A 181 -5.87 -8.70 -7.43
CA GLU A 181 -7.29 -8.43 -7.19
C GLU A 181 -8.01 -8.26 -8.54
N MET A 182 -8.94 -9.18 -8.84
CA MET A 182 -9.67 -9.15 -10.11
C MET A 182 -10.81 -8.11 -10.10
N PRO A 183 -11.09 -7.46 -11.25
CA PRO A 183 -12.23 -6.56 -11.39
C PRO A 183 -13.57 -7.31 -11.35
N ASP A 184 -14.60 -6.71 -10.73
CA ASP A 184 -15.97 -7.25 -10.72
C ASP A 184 -16.61 -7.29 -12.11
N ASP A 185 -16.30 -6.32 -12.97
CA ASP A 185 -16.84 -6.25 -14.35
C ASP A 185 -15.67 -6.24 -15.34
N LEU A 186 -15.47 -7.33 -16.07
CA LEU A 186 -14.47 -7.41 -17.12
C LEU A 186 -15.14 -7.39 -18.50
N ARG A 187 -14.82 -6.41 -19.35
CA ARG A 187 -15.36 -6.33 -20.71
C ARG A 187 -14.24 -6.39 -21.74
N PHE A 188 -14.38 -7.28 -22.72
CA PHE A 188 -13.50 -7.31 -23.89
C PHE A 188 -14.20 -6.65 -25.09
N VAL A 189 -13.59 -5.61 -25.64
CA VAL A 189 -14.05 -4.95 -26.88
C VAL A 189 -13.25 -5.47 -28.08
N HIS A 190 -13.87 -5.55 -29.25
CA HIS A 190 -13.31 -6.18 -30.46
C HIS A 190 -13.05 -7.69 -30.31
N TRP A 191 -13.92 -8.38 -29.55
CA TRP A 191 -13.74 -9.80 -29.25
C TRP A 191 -14.00 -10.69 -30.48
N ALA A 192 -14.98 -10.36 -31.33
CA ALA A 192 -15.22 -11.10 -32.56
C ALA A 192 -13.97 -11.13 -33.48
N GLU A 193 -13.26 -10.01 -33.59
CA GLU A 193 -12.00 -9.94 -34.35
C GLU A 193 -10.88 -10.74 -33.67
N LEU A 194 -10.86 -10.82 -32.34
CA LEU A 194 -9.91 -11.67 -31.62
C LEU A 194 -10.18 -13.15 -31.88
N GLU A 195 -11.45 -13.58 -31.85
CA GLU A 195 -11.85 -14.97 -32.13
C GLU A 195 -11.44 -15.41 -33.56
N LEU A 196 -11.49 -14.49 -34.53
CA LEU A 196 -11.02 -14.76 -35.89
C LEU A 196 -9.49 -14.83 -36.00
N ARG A 197 -8.76 -13.99 -35.25
CA ARG A 197 -7.29 -13.89 -35.37
C ARG A 197 -6.53 -14.92 -34.56
N VAL A 198 -6.99 -15.22 -33.34
CA VAL A 198 -6.33 -16.12 -32.39
C VAL A 198 -7.34 -17.04 -31.68
N PRO A 199 -8.07 -17.90 -32.43
CA PRO A 199 -9.22 -18.67 -31.92
C PRO A 199 -8.90 -19.55 -30.72
N SER A 200 -7.75 -20.24 -30.73
CA SER A 200 -7.34 -21.11 -29.63
C SER A 200 -7.10 -20.32 -28.33
N ALA A 201 -6.45 -19.17 -28.42
CA ALA A 201 -6.17 -18.32 -27.26
C ALA A 201 -7.44 -17.66 -26.73
N ALA A 202 -8.35 -17.23 -27.60
CA ALA A 202 -9.65 -16.68 -27.21
C ALA A 202 -10.51 -17.74 -26.47
N ALA A 203 -10.54 -18.97 -26.97
CA ALA A 203 -11.25 -20.08 -26.34
C ALA A 203 -10.67 -20.44 -24.97
N GLU A 204 -9.34 -20.40 -24.83
CA GLU A 204 -8.64 -20.65 -23.58
C GLU A 204 -8.94 -19.59 -22.52
N LEU A 205 -8.80 -18.31 -22.88
CA LEU A 205 -9.13 -17.19 -21.99
C LEU A 205 -10.57 -17.28 -21.49
N ARG A 206 -11.51 -17.54 -22.40
CA ARG A 206 -12.93 -17.69 -22.06
C ARG A 206 -13.16 -18.84 -21.09
N ARG A 207 -12.49 -19.97 -21.29
CA ARG A 207 -12.58 -21.13 -20.40
C ARG A 207 -12.07 -20.83 -19.00
N GLN A 208 -10.93 -20.15 -18.89
CA GLN A 208 -10.36 -19.81 -17.58
C GLN A 208 -11.20 -18.78 -16.83
N LEU A 209 -11.68 -17.74 -17.51
CA LEU A 209 -12.55 -16.74 -16.89
C LEU A 209 -13.92 -17.33 -16.51
N ALA A 210 -14.45 -18.28 -17.28
CA ALA A 210 -15.66 -19.02 -16.90
C ALA A 210 -15.42 -19.88 -15.64
N ARG A 211 -14.26 -20.55 -15.55
CA ARG A 211 -13.86 -21.31 -14.35
C ARG A 211 -13.65 -20.39 -13.14
N TYR A 212 -13.10 -19.21 -13.34
CA TYR A 212 -12.95 -18.21 -12.28
C TYR A 212 -14.30 -17.68 -11.79
N SER A 213 -15.21 -17.38 -12.71
CA SER A 213 -16.58 -16.91 -12.42
C SER A 213 -17.38 -17.91 -11.57
N SER A 214 -17.10 -19.22 -11.66
CA SER A 214 -17.79 -20.23 -10.85
C SER A 214 -17.35 -20.24 -9.37
N VAL A 215 -16.23 -19.60 -9.03
CA VAL A 215 -15.67 -19.58 -7.67
C VAL A 215 -15.60 -18.17 -7.07
N ALA A 216 -15.53 -17.12 -7.90
CA ALA A 216 -15.48 -15.74 -7.47
C ALA A 216 -16.87 -15.20 -7.12
N HIS A 217 -16.98 -14.44 -6.04
CA HIS A 217 -18.20 -13.71 -5.69
C HIS A 217 -18.20 -12.39 -6.47
N ASN A 218 -19.31 -12.05 -7.14
CA ASN A 218 -19.49 -10.77 -7.82
C ASN A 218 -18.64 -10.51 -9.09
N PHE A 219 -18.13 -11.56 -9.76
CA PHE A 219 -17.39 -11.44 -11.02
C PHE A 219 -18.27 -11.65 -12.26
N ASN A 220 -18.35 -10.64 -13.12
CA ASN A 220 -19.05 -10.63 -14.41
C ASN A 220 -18.06 -10.37 -15.55
N VAL A 221 -18.21 -11.12 -16.65
CA VAL A 221 -17.38 -10.95 -17.84
C VAL A 221 -18.25 -10.87 -19.11
N VAL A 222 -17.98 -9.86 -19.94
CA VAL A 222 -18.70 -9.57 -21.20
C VAL A 222 -17.72 -9.56 -22.36
N TYR A 223 -18.15 -10.13 -23.49
CA TYR A 223 -17.38 -10.23 -24.72
C TYR A 223 -18.17 -9.59 -25.85
N ASP A 224 -17.71 -8.45 -26.38
CA ASP A 224 -18.40 -7.72 -27.44
C ASP A 224 -18.32 -8.49 -28.77
N GLN A 225 -19.48 -8.94 -29.24
CA GLN A 225 -19.64 -9.64 -30.52
C GLN A 225 -19.72 -8.66 -31.69
#